data_AF-A0A1H0ARA1-F1
#
_entry.id   AF-A0A1H0ARA1-F1
#
_cell.length_a   1.000
_cell.length_b   1.000
_cell.length_c   1.000
_cell.angle_alpha   90.00
_cell.angle_beta   90.00
_cell.angle_gamma   90.00
#
_symmetry.space_group_name_H-M   'P 1'
#
loop_
_entity.id
_entity.type
_entity.pdbx_description
1 polymer ?
#
loop_
_entity_poly.entity_id
_entity_poly.type
_entity_poly.pdbx_seq_one_letter_code
_entity_poly.pdbx_strand_id
1 'polypeptide(L)' 'MDLQSSRKKLVEVSHASQELKNMYLRMNENERKEFLIGYKLPTDVDEMARILFDWSEEQDARQRNLND' A
#
# COMPACT_ATOMS: atom_id res chain seq x y z
N MET A 1 8.13 -20.99 -1.14
CA MET A 1 8.07 -19.59 -1.59
C MET A 1 9.02 -18.83 -0.68
N ASP A 2 10.05 -18.19 -1.23
CA ASP A 2 11.14 -17.59 -0.46
C ASP A 2 10.69 -16.27 0.21
N LEU A 3 11.10 -16.03 1.46
CA LEU A 3 10.76 -14.84 2.24
C LEU A 3 11.12 -13.56 1.48
N GLN A 4 12.26 -13.56 0.77
CA GLN A 4 12.69 -12.43 -0.05
C GLN A 4 11.71 -12.16 -1.21
N SER A 5 11.21 -13.20 -1.86
CA SER A 5 10.22 -13.07 -2.93
C SER A 5 8.87 -12.55 -2.43
N SER A 6 8.45 -12.95 -1.22
CA SER A 6 7.23 -12.42 -0.59
C SER A 6 7.39 -10.95 -0.19
N ARG A 7 8.56 -10.56 0.32
CA ARG A 7 8.86 -9.16 0.65
C ARG A 7 8.85 -8.26 -0.57
N LYS A 8 9.48 -8.70 -1.68
CA LYS A 8 9.45 -7.94 -2.94
C LYS A 8 8.03 -7.67 -3.42
N LYS A 9 7.16 -8.69 -3.39
CA LYS A 9 5.74 -8.51 -3.74
C LYS A 9 5.01 -7.53 -2.83
N LEU A 10 5.31 -7.53 -1.53
CA LEU A 10 4.72 -6.57 -0.60
C LEU A 10 5.18 -5.12 -0.89
N VAL A 11 6.44 -4.92 -1.30
CA VAL A 11 6.91 -3.60 -1.77
C VAL A 11 6.13 -3.15 -3.01
N GLU A 12 5.97 -4.05 -4.00
CA GLU A 12 5.15 -3.77 -5.20
C GLU A 12 3.71 -3.40 -4.85
N VAL A 13 3.08 -4.13 -3.92
CA VAL A 13 1.73 -3.84 -3.40
C VAL A 13 1.69 -2.49 -2.66
N SER A 14 2.75 -2.13 -1.94
CA SER A 14 2.83 -0.86 -1.21
C SER A 14 2.84 0.33 -2.17
N HIS A 15 3.62 0.25 -3.24
CA HIS A 15 3.63 1.26 -4.30
C HIS A 15 2.27 1.35 -5.01
N ALA A 16 1.70 0.21 -5.41
CA ALA A 16 0.39 0.18 -6.04
C ALA A 16 -0.71 0.75 -5.13
N SER A 17 -0.60 0.55 -3.81
CA SER A 17 -1.55 1.09 -2.84
C SER A 17 -1.45 2.62 -2.71
N GLN A 18 -0.25 3.19 -2.83
CA GLN A 18 -0.07 4.65 -2.88
C GLN A 18 -0.66 5.25 -4.15
N GLU A 19 -0.48 4.60 -5.30
CA GLU A 19 -1.14 5.00 -6.55
C GLU A 19 -2.66 4.95 -6.43
N LEU A 20 -3.19 3.86 -5.87
CA LEU A 20 -4.61 3.68 -5.62
C LEU A 20 -5.18 4.76 -4.72
N LYS A 21 -4.51 5.08 -3.61
CA LYS A 21 -4.85 6.20 -2.73
C LYS A 21 -4.93 7.50 -3.53
N ASN A 22 -3.92 7.80 -4.34
CA ASN A 22 -3.88 9.05 -5.11
C ASN A 22 -5.04 9.14 -6.12
N MET A 23 -5.41 8.02 -6.75
CA MET A 23 -6.57 7.95 -7.63
C MET A 23 -7.86 8.14 -6.84
N TYR A 24 -8.02 7.44 -5.71
CA TYR A 24 -9.18 7.55 -4.82
C TYR A 24 -9.40 8.97 -4.30
N LEU A 25 -8.32 9.69 -3.94
CA LEU A 25 -8.41 11.08 -3.48
C LEU A 25 -8.87 12.05 -4.58
N ARG A 26 -8.61 11.74 -5.86
CA ARG A 26 -9.05 12.54 -7.01
C ARG A 26 -10.49 12.25 -7.44
N MET A 27 -11.06 11.13 -6.98
CA MET A 27 -12.45 10.76 -7.30
C MET A 27 -13.44 11.74 -6.67
N ASN A 28 -14.50 12.03 -7.43
CA ASN A 28 -15.67 12.72 -6.91
C ASN A 28 -16.52 11.80 -6.00
N GLU A 29 -17.56 12.35 -5.38
CA GLU A 29 -18.36 11.61 -4.39
C GLU A 29 -19.03 10.35 -4.95
N ASN A 30 -19.55 10.40 -6.18
CA ASN A 30 -20.21 9.26 -6.82
C ASN A 30 -19.20 8.16 -7.15
N GLU A 31 -18.06 8.54 -7.71
CA GLU A 31 -16.96 7.61 -8.02
C GLU A 31 -16.45 6.90 -6.76
N ARG A 32 -16.32 7.63 -5.63
CA ARG A 32 -15.91 7.02 -4.35
C ARG A 32 -16.96 6.04 -3.82
N LYS A 33 -18.25 6.37 -3.94
CA LYS A 33 -19.35 5.47 -3.53
C LYS A 33 -19.31 4.16 -4.32
N GLU A 34 -19.16 4.24 -5.64
CA GLU A 34 -19.02 3.07 -6.51
C GLU A 34 -17.76 2.25 -6.18
N PHE A 35 -16.62 2.93 -5.98
CA PHE A 35 -15.36 2.28 -5.61
C PHE A 35 -15.46 1.46 -4.32
N LEU A 36 -16.22 1.96 -3.34
CA LEU A 36 -16.38 1.31 -2.04
C LEU A 36 -17.38 0.14 -2.05
N ILE A 37 -18.06 -0.14 -3.16
CA ILE A 37 -18.95 -1.30 -3.26
C ILE A 37 -18.14 -2.59 -3.08
N GLY A 38 -18.45 -3.34 -2.02
CA GLY A 38 -17.75 -4.58 -1.69
C GLY A 38 -16.42 -4.37 -0.95
N TYR A 39 -16.01 -3.13 -0.68
CA TYR A 39 -14.87 -2.83 0.20
C TYR A 39 -15.24 -3.18 1.65
N LYS A 40 -14.55 -4.18 2.22
CA LYS A 40 -14.83 -4.73 3.55
C LYS A 40 -13.65 -4.62 4.51
N LEU A 41 -12.61 -3.89 4.12
CA LEU A 41 -11.49 -3.66 5.03
C LEU A 41 -11.97 -2.78 6.19
N PRO A 42 -11.51 -3.05 7.42
CA PRO A 42 -11.86 -2.25 8.60
C PRO A 42 -11.22 -0.85 8.58
N THR A 43 -10.33 -0.61 7.62
CA THR A 43 -9.45 0.54 7.48
C THR A 43 -9.80 1.25 6.19
N ASP A 44 -9.70 2.58 6.13
CA ASP A 44 -9.94 3.31 4.87
C ASP A 44 -8.77 3.14 3.87
N VAL A 45 -8.99 3.55 2.62
CA VAL A 45 -8.01 3.38 1.53
C VAL A 45 -6.71 4.15 1.79
N ASP A 46 -6.79 5.31 2.45
CA ASP A 46 -5.62 6.14 2.75
C ASP A 46 -4.77 5.50 3.85
N GLU A 47 -5.41 5.10 4.95
CA GLU A 47 -4.76 4.42 6.06
C GLU A 47 -4.15 3.08 5.62
N MET A 48 -4.84 2.30 4.77
CA MET A 48 -4.29 1.07 4.19
C MET A 48 -3.01 1.35 3.40
N ALA A 49 -3.02 2.36 2.52
CA ALA A 49 -1.85 2.71 1.71
C ALA A 49 -0.69 3.19 2.58
N ARG A 50 -0.98 3.98 3.62
CA ARG A 50 0.02 4.46 4.58
C ARG A 50 0.68 3.31 5.35
N ILE A 51 -0.10 2.38 5.90
CA ILE A 51 0.43 1.22 6.64
C ILE A 51 1.40 0.41 5.77
N LEU A 52 1.04 0.18 4.50
CA LEU A 52 1.88 -0.56 3.56
C LEU A 52 3.16 0.21 3.19
N PHE A 53 3.06 1.52 3.00
CA PHE A 53 4.22 2.37 2.72
C PHE A 53 5.20 2.42 3.90
N ASP A 54 4.70 2.63 5.12
CA ASP A 54 5.52 2.64 6.34
C ASP A 54 6.27 1.31 6.51
N TRP A 55 5.61 0.19 6.21
CA TRP A 55 6.25 -1.13 6.20
C TRP A 55 7.35 -1.24 5.13
N SER A 56 7.11 -0.71 3.93
CA SER A 56 8.08 -0.73 2.82
C SER A 56 9.34 0.05 3.17
N GLU A 57 9.18 1.25 3.73
CA GLU A 57 10.30 2.09 4.18
C GLU A 57 11.13 1.39 5.26
N GLU A 58 10.49 0.66 6.18
CA GLU A 58 11.19 -0.11 7.20
C GLU A 58 12.02 -1.26 6.59
N GLN A 59 11.53 -1.93 5.54
CA GLN A 59 12.32 -2.96 4.85
C GLN A 59 13.53 -2.36 4.12
N ASP A 60 13.34 -1.22 3.44
CA ASP A 60 14.42 -0.53 2.74
C ASP A 60 15.50 0.00 3.69
N ALA A 61 15.10 0.50 4.87
CA ALA A 61 16.02 0.89 5.93
C ALA A 61 16.83 -0.31 6.45
N ARG A 62 16.18 -1.45 6.69
CA ARG A 62 16.86 -2.68 7.14
C ARG A 62 17.85 -3.19 6.09
N GLN A 63 17.50 -3.13 4.80
CA GLN A 63 18.38 -3.59 3.73
C GLN A 63 19.63 -2.71 3.59
N ARG A 64 19.50 -1.39 3.76
CA ARG A 64 20.64 -0.45 3.78
C ARG A 64 21.59 -0.74 4.94
N ASN A 65 21.06 -0.89 6.16
CA ASN A 65 21.85 -1.18 7.36
C ASN A 65 22.55 -2.55 7.35
N LEU A 66 22.13 -3.49 6.49
CA LEU A 66 22.81 -4.78 6.30
C LEU A 66 23.96 -4.72 5.28
N ASN A 67 24.01 -3.65 4.47
CA ASN A 67 24.99 -3.44 3.42
C ASN A 67 26.09 -2.43 3.81
N ASP A 68 25.95 -1.78 4.96
CA ASP A 68 26.94 -0.91 5.62
C ASP A 68 27.75 -1.70 6.66
#